data_AF-A0A3D5XUG5-F1
#
_entry.id   AF-A0A3D5XUG5-F1
#
_cell.length_a   1.000
_cell.length_b   1.000
_cell.length_c   1.000
_cell.angle_alpha   90.00
_cell.angle_beta   90.00
_cell.angle_gamma   90.00
#
_symmetry.space_group_name_H-M   'P 1'
#
loop_
_entity.id
_entity.type
_entity.pdbx_description
1 polymer ?
#
loop_
_entity_poly.entity_id
_entity_poly.type
_entity_poly.pdbx_seq_one_letter_code
_entity_poly.pdbx_strand_id
1 'polypeptide(L)'
;MSEKNKDIYGNKKTPIKLSVEEFYDYSKNVKGIYFLIGLFIISFFMLGISVLFIVALQYLNILNISDTIINILSFLCLILFILLWIFIFKKIVSKSKNIYLDKIITVDSNIFESLKNKQKWFKLRFKIMSVITLISTIFGVVLIILTEDRYPHTFDSSTGYILLSVISMFLMVIIPLLLTIYLYSDIFIYNYIDTYYNL
;
A
#
# COMPACT_ATOMS: atom_id res chain seq x y z
N MET A 1 -21.39 -29.64 6.98
CA MET A 1 -21.00 -28.33 7.57
C MET A 1 -19.74 -27.89 6.86
N SER A 2 -19.75 -26.80 6.09
CA SER A 2 -18.66 -26.48 5.15
C SER A 2 -17.39 -26.03 5.88
N GLU A 3 -16.21 -26.38 5.37
CA GLU A 3 -14.91 -25.89 5.86
C GLU A 3 -14.81 -24.35 5.86
N LYS A 4 -15.66 -23.67 5.08
CA LYS A 4 -15.73 -22.20 5.00
C LYS A 4 -16.19 -21.53 6.29
N ASN A 5 -16.76 -22.28 7.24
CA ASN A 5 -17.30 -21.72 8.48
C ASN A 5 -16.30 -21.79 9.66
N LYS A 6 -15.04 -22.13 9.40
CA LYS A 6 -14.00 -22.21 10.43
C LYS A 6 -13.04 -21.01 10.36
N ASP A 7 -12.53 -20.56 11.50
CA ASP A 7 -11.43 -19.60 11.57
C ASP A 7 -10.06 -20.27 11.29
N ILE A 8 -8.99 -19.47 11.36
CA ILE A 8 -7.59 -19.92 11.19
C ILE A 8 -7.14 -20.95 12.23
N TYR A 9 -7.89 -21.11 13.32
CA TYR A 9 -7.65 -22.07 14.40
C TYR A 9 -8.63 -23.25 14.37
N GLY A 10 -9.51 -23.33 13.36
CA GLY A 10 -10.50 -24.39 13.21
C GLY A 10 -11.81 -24.18 13.99
N ASN A 11 -12.00 -23.05 14.67
CA ASN A 11 -13.20 -22.74 15.45
C ASN A 11 -14.36 -22.35 14.53
N LYS A 12 -15.58 -22.78 14.86
CA LYS A 12 -16.78 -22.38 14.13
C LYS A 12 -17.04 -20.88 14.32
N LYS A 13 -17.18 -20.15 13.21
CA LYS A 13 -17.63 -18.76 13.21
C LYS A 13 -19.15 -18.71 13.28
N THR A 14 -19.68 -17.77 14.05
CA THR A 14 -21.12 -17.50 14.14
C THR A 14 -21.53 -16.39 13.17
N PRO A 15 -22.68 -16.52 12.48
CA PRO A 15 -23.17 -15.45 11.62
C PRO A 15 -23.70 -14.27 12.46
N ILE A 16 -23.41 -13.05 12.01
CA ILE A 16 -23.96 -11.80 12.53
C ILE A 16 -24.53 -11.01 11.36
N LYS A 17 -25.80 -10.60 11.48
CA LYS A 17 -26.44 -9.71 10.52
C LYS A 17 -26.17 -8.27 10.95
N LEU A 18 -25.48 -7.50 10.11
CA LEU A 18 -25.20 -6.10 10.38
C LEU A 18 -26.35 -5.20 9.92
N SER A 19 -26.66 -4.19 10.72
CA SER A 19 -27.45 -3.04 10.29
C SER A 19 -26.71 -2.21 9.24
N VAL A 20 -27.42 -1.28 8.60
CA VAL A 20 -26.84 -0.37 7.60
C VAL A 20 -25.68 0.44 8.20
N GLU A 21 -25.83 0.96 9.41
CA GLU A 21 -24.82 1.77 10.10
C GLU A 21 -23.59 0.94 10.48
N GLU A 22 -23.80 -0.24 11.03
CA GLU A 22 -22.71 -1.18 11.36
C GLU A 22 -21.95 -1.64 10.11
N PHE A 23 -22.66 -1.85 9.00
CA PHE A 23 -22.01 -2.18 7.73
C PHE A 23 -21.13 -1.02 7.22
N TYR A 24 -21.57 0.24 7.36
CA TYR A 24 -20.75 1.38 6.98
C TYR A 24 -19.50 1.51 7.86
N ASP A 25 -19.60 1.29 9.17
CA ASP A 25 -18.43 1.31 10.05
C ASP A 25 -17.48 0.14 9.76
N TYR A 26 -18.01 -1.06 9.55
CA TYR A 26 -17.26 -2.22 9.08
C TYR A 26 -16.48 -1.90 7.79
N SER A 27 -17.17 -1.40 6.77
CA SER A 27 -16.58 -1.04 5.47
C SER A 27 -15.49 0.01 5.64
N LYS A 28 -15.73 1.07 6.42
CA LYS A 28 -14.76 2.11 6.74
C LYS A 28 -13.52 1.55 7.44
N ASN A 29 -13.69 0.60 8.36
CA ASN A 29 -12.59 -0.01 9.07
C ASN A 29 -11.76 -0.94 8.17
N VAL A 30 -12.39 -1.74 7.31
CA VAL A 30 -11.69 -2.55 6.30
C VAL A 30 -10.91 -1.66 5.34
N LYS A 31 -11.52 -0.62 4.78
CA LYS A 31 -10.83 0.37 3.92
C LYS A 31 -9.65 1.01 4.62
N GLY A 32 -9.84 1.39 5.88
CA GLY A 32 -8.79 1.95 6.72
C GLY A 32 -7.62 0.99 6.95
N ILE A 33 -7.87 -0.31 7.09
CA ILE A 33 -6.82 -1.33 7.18
C ILE A 33 -6.01 -1.41 5.88
N TYR A 34 -6.67 -1.48 4.73
CA TYR A 34 -5.98 -1.51 3.43
C TYR A 34 -5.18 -0.23 3.18
N PHE A 35 -5.69 0.94 3.58
CA PHE A 35 -4.93 2.19 3.54
C PHE A 35 -3.66 2.11 4.39
N LEU A 36 -3.76 1.60 5.63
CA LEU A 36 -2.61 1.43 6.52
C LEU A 36 -1.60 0.41 5.99
N ILE A 37 -2.06 -0.68 5.36
CA ILE A 37 -1.19 -1.63 4.66
C ILE A 37 -0.45 -0.95 3.50
N GLY A 38 -1.15 -0.12 2.72
CA GLY A 38 -0.54 0.67 1.65
C GLY A 38 0.52 1.64 2.19
N LEU A 39 0.22 2.36 3.27
CA LEU A 39 1.20 3.23 3.95
C LEU A 39 2.42 2.45 4.46
N PHE A 40 2.20 1.25 5.02
CA PHE A 40 3.29 0.38 5.45
C PHE A 40 4.22 0.03 4.28
N ILE A 41 3.66 -0.43 3.15
CA ILE A 41 4.44 -0.78 1.96
C ILE A 41 5.21 0.44 1.42
N ILE A 42 4.55 1.59 1.32
CA ILE A 42 5.17 2.83 0.79
C ILE A 42 6.26 3.36 1.69
N SER A 43 6.12 3.23 3.00
CA SER A 43 7.13 3.68 3.94
C SER A 43 8.50 3.04 3.64
N PHE A 44 8.52 1.78 3.22
CA PHE A 44 9.75 1.09 2.85
C PHE A 44 10.46 1.75 1.65
N PHE A 45 9.68 2.13 0.62
CA PHE A 45 10.21 2.87 -0.52
C PHE A 45 10.72 4.27 -0.12
N MET A 46 10.01 4.96 0.77
CA MET A 46 10.42 6.29 1.23
C MET A 46 11.75 6.27 1.99
N LEU A 47 12.00 5.24 2.82
CA LEU A 47 13.29 5.04 3.47
C LEU A 47 14.41 4.90 2.43
N GLY A 48 14.21 4.03 1.44
CA GLY A 48 15.15 3.83 0.34
C GLY A 48 15.40 5.12 -0.44
N ILE A 49 14.34 5.86 -0.80
CA ILE A 49 14.43 7.16 -1.47
C ILE A 49 15.27 8.15 -0.66
N SER A 50 15.05 8.26 0.65
CA SER A 50 15.79 9.20 1.50
C SER A 50 17.30 8.90 1.52
N VAL A 51 17.70 7.63 1.62
CA VAL A 51 19.11 7.23 1.58
C VAL A 51 19.70 7.50 0.20
N LEU A 52 19.02 7.08 -0.87
CA LEU A 52 19.48 7.32 -2.24
C LEU A 52 19.62 8.82 -2.54
N PHE A 53 18.74 9.65 -2.01
CA PHE A 53 18.77 11.10 -2.22
C PHE A 53 20.01 11.75 -1.59
N ILE A 54 20.35 11.37 -0.35
CA ILE A 54 21.56 11.87 0.31
C ILE A 54 22.80 11.47 -0.49
N VAL A 55 22.90 10.20 -0.89
CA VAL A 55 24.02 9.69 -1.70
C VAL A 55 24.10 10.41 -3.04
N ALA A 56 22.98 10.63 -3.72
CA ALA A 56 22.94 11.37 -4.98
C ALA A 56 23.47 12.81 -4.82
N LEU A 57 23.07 13.52 -3.76
CA LEU A 57 23.55 14.88 -3.51
C LEU A 57 25.05 14.96 -3.22
N GLN A 58 25.64 13.91 -2.64
CA GLN A 58 27.08 13.82 -2.42
C GLN A 58 27.84 13.60 -3.72
N TYR A 59 27.41 12.66 -4.57
CA TYR A 59 28.02 12.43 -5.88
C TYR A 59 27.93 13.67 -6.79
N LEU A 60 26.90 14.50 -6.61
CA LEU A 60 26.74 15.77 -7.33
C LEU A 60 27.51 16.93 -6.69
N ASN A 61 28.29 16.70 -5.63
CA ASN A 61 29.01 17.72 -4.86
C ASN A 61 28.11 18.86 -4.33
N ILE A 62 26.80 18.61 -4.21
CA ILE A 62 25.83 19.58 -3.65
C ILE A 62 25.89 19.56 -2.12
N LEU A 63 26.10 18.38 -1.55
CA LEU A 63 26.12 18.15 -0.11
C LEU A 63 27.47 17.57 0.29
N ASN A 64 28.33 18.36 0.92
CA ASN A 64 29.66 17.92 1.33
C ASN A 64 29.66 17.55 2.83
N ILE A 65 29.21 16.33 3.11
CA ILE A 65 29.03 15.80 4.47
C ILE A 65 29.89 14.53 4.61
N SER A 66 30.51 14.33 5.77
CA SER A 66 31.30 13.12 6.04
C SER A 66 30.45 11.86 6.13
N ASP A 67 31.03 10.72 5.75
CA ASP A 67 30.34 9.41 5.79
C ASP A 67 29.80 9.08 7.18
N THR A 68 30.50 9.50 8.23
CA THR A 68 30.07 9.34 9.62
C THR A 68 28.71 9.97 9.87
N ILE A 69 28.45 11.17 9.33
CA ILE A 69 27.17 11.88 9.51
C ILE A 69 26.06 11.18 8.72
N ILE A 70 26.34 10.69 7.50
CA ILE A 70 25.37 9.89 6.71
C ILE A 70 24.94 8.64 7.50
N ASN A 71 25.91 7.94 8.09
CA ASN A 71 25.65 6.72 8.83
C ASN A 71 24.79 6.99 10.07
N ILE A 72 25.06 8.08 10.79
CA ILE A 72 24.23 8.53 11.92
C ILE A 72 22.81 8.87 11.45
N LEU A 73 22.66 9.64 10.37
CA LEU A 73 21.36 10.00 9.81
C LEU A 73 20.57 8.77 9.33
N SER A 74 21.25 7.83 8.68
CA SER A 74 20.67 6.57 8.21
C SER A 74 20.18 5.72 9.38
N PHE A 75 20.96 5.62 10.45
CA PHE A 75 20.58 4.93 11.67
C PHE A 75 19.37 5.60 12.36
N LEU A 76 19.36 6.93 12.47
CA LEU A 76 18.21 7.67 13.00
C LEU A 76 16.96 7.48 12.14
N CYS A 77 17.10 7.47 10.81
CA CYS A 77 16.02 7.21 9.88
C CYS A 77 15.43 5.80 10.08
N LEU A 78 16.30 4.80 10.29
CA LEU A 78 15.89 3.43 10.62
C LEU A 78 15.09 3.36 11.94
N ILE A 79 15.52 4.08 12.98
CA ILE A 79 14.77 4.13 14.26
C ILE A 79 13.38 4.77 14.05
N LEU A 80 13.32 5.92 13.38
CA LEU A 80 12.04 6.59 13.08
C LEU A 80 11.11 5.70 12.27
N PHE A 81 11.68 4.91 11.36
CA PHE A 81 10.96 3.95 10.55
C PHE A 81 10.35 2.81 11.38
N ILE A 82 11.12 2.23 12.30
CA ILE A 82 10.62 1.21 13.24
C ILE A 82 9.48 1.78 14.09
N LEU A 83 9.62 3.01 14.58
CA LEU A 83 8.57 3.67 15.37
C LEU A 83 7.29 3.91 14.55
N LEU A 84 7.44 4.34 13.29
CA LEU A 84 6.32 4.50 12.36
C LEU A 84 5.62 3.16 12.11
N TRP A 85 6.36 2.08 11.93
CA TRP A 85 5.81 0.73 11.74
C TRP A 85 5.04 0.25 12.96
N ILE A 86 5.57 0.43 14.15
CA ILE A 86 4.87 0.11 15.41
C ILE A 86 3.55 0.89 15.49
N PHE A 87 3.56 2.18 15.12
CA PHE A 87 2.36 3.01 15.11
C PHE A 87 1.33 2.52 14.10
N ILE A 88 1.74 2.23 12.85
CA ILE A 88 0.86 1.69 11.80
C ILE A 88 0.25 0.36 12.25
N PHE A 89 1.07 -0.55 12.79
CA PHE A 89 0.62 -1.86 13.25
C PHE A 89 -0.41 -1.74 14.39
N LYS A 90 -0.16 -0.87 15.37
CA LYS A 90 -1.14 -0.57 16.43
C LYS A 90 -2.47 -0.10 15.87
N LYS A 91 -2.47 0.75 14.83
CA LYS A 91 -3.68 1.22 14.15
C LYS A 91 -4.39 0.10 13.39
N ILE A 92 -3.66 -0.78 12.71
CA ILE A 92 -4.22 -1.96 12.03
C ILE A 92 -4.90 -2.88 13.05
N VAL A 93 -4.22 -3.21 14.15
CA VAL A 93 -4.78 -4.07 15.22
C VAL A 93 -6.04 -3.44 15.81
N SER A 94 -6.01 -2.13 16.11
CA SER A 94 -7.18 -1.42 16.64
C SER A 94 -8.38 -1.48 15.69
N LYS A 95 -8.18 -1.28 14.38
CA LYS A 95 -9.26 -1.40 13.39
C LYS A 95 -9.72 -2.84 13.18
N SER A 96 -8.79 -3.80 13.26
CA SER A 96 -9.06 -5.23 13.09
C SER A 96 -10.01 -5.76 14.17
N LYS A 97 -9.91 -5.24 15.39
CA LYS A 97 -10.85 -5.55 16.48
C LYS A 97 -12.30 -5.14 16.18
N ASN A 98 -12.50 -4.13 15.34
CA ASN A 98 -13.82 -3.58 15.01
C ASN A 98 -14.49 -4.24 13.80
N ILE A 99 -13.81 -5.15 13.09
CA ILE A 99 -14.34 -5.79 11.86
C ILE A 99 -14.81 -7.23 12.07
N TYR A 100 -15.08 -7.63 13.32
CA TYR A 100 -15.66 -8.93 13.71
C TYR A 100 -14.98 -10.14 13.02
N LEU A 101 -13.65 -10.23 13.09
CA LEU A 101 -12.86 -11.26 12.41
C LEU A 101 -13.26 -12.72 12.76
N ASP A 102 -13.86 -12.90 13.94
CA ASP A 102 -14.36 -14.14 14.51
C ASP A 102 -15.78 -14.52 14.03
N LYS A 103 -16.49 -13.61 13.33
CA LYS A 103 -17.88 -13.80 12.89
C LYS A 103 -17.99 -13.88 11.37
N ILE A 104 -19.05 -14.54 10.89
CA ILE A 104 -19.48 -14.49 9.49
C ILE A 104 -20.42 -13.29 9.35
N ILE A 105 -20.11 -12.37 8.45
CA ILE A 105 -20.92 -11.15 8.30
C ILE A 105 -21.97 -11.40 7.23
N THR A 106 -23.23 -11.22 7.60
CA THR A 106 -24.36 -11.17 6.68
C THR A 106 -24.97 -9.76 6.68
N VAL A 107 -25.59 -9.36 5.58
CA VAL A 107 -26.14 -8.02 5.37
C VAL A 107 -27.54 -8.10 4.78
N ASP A 108 -28.31 -7.02 4.91
CA ASP A 108 -29.61 -6.92 4.22
C ASP A 108 -29.47 -6.96 2.69
N SER A 109 -30.52 -7.46 2.04
CA SER A 109 -30.61 -7.60 0.58
C SER A 109 -30.33 -6.30 -0.17
N ASN A 110 -30.83 -5.17 0.35
CA ASN A 110 -30.62 -3.84 -0.23
C ASN A 110 -29.12 -3.46 -0.26
N ILE A 111 -28.37 -3.80 0.79
CA ILE A 111 -26.92 -3.54 0.86
C ILE A 111 -26.20 -4.44 -0.14
N PHE A 112 -26.55 -5.72 -0.17
CA PHE A 112 -25.96 -6.69 -1.09
C PHE A 112 -26.18 -6.30 -2.56
N GLU A 113 -27.39 -5.91 -2.93
CA GLU A 113 -27.72 -5.45 -4.28
C GLU A 113 -26.96 -4.17 -4.67
N SER A 114 -26.83 -3.23 -3.73
CA SER A 114 -26.01 -2.01 -3.91
C SER A 114 -24.54 -2.35 -4.17
N LEU A 115 -23.96 -3.29 -3.42
CA LEU A 115 -22.58 -3.75 -3.63
C LEU A 115 -22.42 -4.46 -4.97
N LYS A 116 -23.37 -5.33 -5.34
CA LYS A 116 -23.39 -6.05 -6.63
C LYS A 116 -23.44 -5.10 -7.82
N ASN A 117 -24.26 -4.06 -7.76
CA ASN A 117 -24.35 -3.03 -8.80
C ASN A 117 -23.05 -2.23 -8.93
N LYS A 118 -22.35 -1.97 -7.82
CA LYS A 118 -21.06 -1.26 -7.82
C LYS A 118 -19.86 -2.14 -8.15
N GLN A 119 -19.99 -3.47 -8.09
CA GLN A 119 -18.88 -4.41 -8.27
C GLN A 119 -18.13 -4.21 -9.61
N LYS A 120 -18.87 -4.00 -10.71
CA LYS A 120 -18.27 -3.73 -12.04
C LYS A 120 -17.39 -2.48 -12.00
N TRP A 121 -17.89 -1.42 -11.36
CA TRP A 121 -17.16 -0.16 -11.19
C TRP A 121 -15.94 -0.30 -10.28
N PHE A 122 -16.03 -1.05 -9.19
CA PHE A 122 -14.89 -1.31 -8.29
C PHE A 122 -13.77 -2.07 -9.02
N LYS A 123 -14.12 -3.14 -9.75
CA LYS A 123 -13.17 -3.90 -10.57
C LYS A 123 -12.53 -3.02 -11.65
N LEU A 124 -13.31 -2.17 -12.30
CA LEU A 124 -12.80 -1.25 -13.33
C LEU A 124 -11.80 -0.25 -12.73
N ARG A 125 -12.14 0.42 -11.62
CA ARG A 125 -11.25 1.39 -10.95
C ARG A 125 -9.93 0.75 -10.51
N PHE A 126 -10.00 -0.44 -9.91
CA PHE A 126 -8.81 -1.21 -9.53
C PHE A 126 -7.93 -1.54 -10.74
N LYS A 127 -8.52 -2.03 -11.83
CA LYS A 127 -7.79 -2.34 -13.08
C LYS A 127 -7.12 -1.10 -13.65
N ILE A 128 -7.85 0.01 -13.75
CA ILE A 128 -7.30 1.29 -14.26
C ILE A 128 -6.11 1.72 -13.40
N MET A 129 -6.23 1.71 -12.07
CA MET A 129 -5.14 2.12 -11.19
C MET A 129 -3.93 1.17 -11.25
N SER A 130 -4.17 -0.13 -11.41
CA SER A 130 -3.11 -1.12 -11.62
C SER A 130 -2.35 -0.87 -12.93
N VAL A 131 -3.08 -0.52 -14.00
CA VAL A 131 -2.49 -0.14 -15.29
C VAL A 131 -1.71 1.16 -15.18
N ILE A 132 -2.23 2.17 -14.48
CA ILE A 132 -1.50 3.42 -14.21
C ILE A 132 -0.21 3.12 -13.45
N THR A 133 -0.26 2.27 -12.42
CA THR A 133 0.94 1.85 -11.66
C THR A 133 1.98 1.23 -12.58
N LEU A 134 1.58 0.32 -13.47
CA LEU A 134 2.46 -0.32 -14.45
C LEU A 134 3.06 0.71 -15.42
N ILE A 135 2.24 1.61 -15.97
CA ILE A 135 2.68 2.67 -16.88
C ILE A 135 3.70 3.57 -16.18
N SER A 136 3.45 3.99 -14.94
CA SER A 136 4.40 4.77 -14.13
C SER A 136 5.73 4.04 -13.92
N THR A 137 5.71 2.72 -13.71
CA THR A 137 6.93 1.92 -13.62
C THR A 137 7.71 1.93 -14.94
N ILE A 138 7.02 1.75 -16.08
CA ILE A 138 7.66 1.77 -17.41
C ILE A 138 8.29 3.15 -17.68
N PHE A 139 7.55 4.24 -17.45
CA PHE A 139 8.09 5.60 -17.60
C PHE A 139 9.28 5.85 -16.67
N GLY A 140 9.24 5.33 -15.45
CA GLY A 140 10.37 5.41 -14.52
C GLY A 140 11.61 4.67 -15.03
N VAL A 141 11.45 3.48 -15.61
CA VAL A 141 12.57 2.74 -16.24
C VAL A 141 13.11 3.49 -17.46
N VAL A 142 12.24 4.02 -18.32
CA VAL A 142 12.64 4.83 -19.48
C VAL A 142 13.43 6.07 -19.02
N LEU A 143 13.02 6.72 -17.93
CA LEU A 143 13.74 7.85 -17.35
C LEU A 143 15.16 7.46 -16.94
N ILE A 144 15.36 6.29 -16.34
CA ILE A 144 16.70 5.79 -15.97
C ILE A 144 17.55 5.60 -17.23
N ILE A 145 17.02 4.92 -18.25
CA ILE A 145 17.73 4.66 -19.52
C ILE A 145 18.14 5.97 -20.20
N LEU A 146 17.23 6.94 -20.30
CA LEU A 146 17.52 8.26 -20.90
C LEU A 146 18.54 9.05 -20.07
N THR A 147 18.56 8.86 -18.76
CA THR A 147 19.53 9.52 -17.88
C THR A 147 20.91 8.90 -18.06
N GLU A 148 21.00 7.57 -18.17
CA GLU A 148 22.24 6.84 -18.41
C GLU A 148 22.85 7.18 -19.78
N ASP A 149 22.03 7.25 -20.84
CA ASP A 149 22.47 7.66 -22.18
C ASP A 149 23.03 9.09 -22.19
N ARG A 150 22.40 10.01 -21.44
CA ARG A 150 22.84 11.41 -21.36
C ARG A 150 24.04 11.63 -20.43
N TYR A 151 24.15 10.85 -19.36
CA TYR A 151 25.22 10.92 -18.37
C TYR A 151 25.91 9.56 -18.24
N PRO A 152 26.69 9.15 -19.26
CA PRO A 152 27.39 7.87 -19.24
C PRO A 152 28.37 7.81 -18.08
N HIS A 153 28.63 6.59 -17.57
CA HIS A 153 29.47 6.29 -16.40
C HIS A 153 30.93 6.80 -16.46
N THR A 154 31.32 7.48 -17.53
CA THR A 154 32.60 8.14 -17.71
C THR A 154 32.74 9.47 -16.95
N PHE A 155 31.63 10.04 -16.44
CA PHE A 155 31.65 11.27 -15.64
C PHE A 155 31.56 10.95 -14.15
N ASP A 156 32.38 11.58 -13.31
CA ASP A 156 32.35 11.38 -11.84
C ASP A 156 30.97 11.67 -11.20
N SER A 157 30.14 12.51 -11.85
CA SER A 157 28.79 12.88 -11.41
C SER A 157 27.66 12.01 -11.99
N SER A 158 27.96 11.11 -12.92
CA SER A 158 26.98 10.24 -13.61
C SER A 158 26.13 9.43 -12.63
N THR A 159 26.78 8.84 -11.63
CA THR A 159 26.13 8.07 -10.56
C THR A 159 25.08 8.88 -9.82
N GLY A 160 25.35 10.17 -9.54
CA GLY A 160 24.41 11.06 -8.87
C GLY A 160 23.13 11.29 -9.68
N TYR A 161 23.25 11.54 -10.98
CA TYR A 161 22.09 11.72 -11.87
C TYR A 161 21.29 10.43 -12.04
N ILE A 162 21.96 9.28 -12.17
CA ILE A 162 21.29 7.97 -12.24
C ILE A 162 20.50 7.72 -10.95
N LEU A 163 21.07 7.97 -9.77
CA LEU A 163 20.36 7.83 -8.50
C LEU A 163 19.13 8.76 -8.40
N LEU A 164 19.20 10.00 -8.90
CA LEU A 164 18.04 10.89 -8.98
C LEU A 164 16.93 10.37 -9.90
N SER A 165 17.30 9.71 -11.01
CA SER A 165 16.33 9.07 -11.91
C SER A 165 15.62 7.88 -11.25
N VAL A 166 16.34 7.08 -10.48
CA VAL A 166 15.80 5.98 -9.66
C VAL A 166 14.84 6.51 -8.59
N ILE A 167 15.20 7.60 -7.90
CA ILE A 167 14.31 8.27 -6.94
C ILE A 167 13.03 8.73 -7.61
N SER A 168 13.15 9.37 -8.77
CA SER A 168 12.01 9.84 -9.55
C SER A 168 11.10 8.70 -9.98
N MET A 169 11.66 7.56 -10.40
CA MET A 169 10.91 6.34 -10.69
C MET A 169 10.09 5.88 -9.46
N PHE A 170 10.70 5.77 -8.28
CA PHE A 170 9.96 5.35 -7.08
C PHE A 170 8.84 6.34 -6.72
N LEU A 171 9.11 7.65 -6.78
CA LEU A 171 8.11 8.68 -6.49
C LEU A 171 6.91 8.62 -7.45
N MET A 172 7.13 8.33 -8.73
CA MET A 172 6.06 8.15 -9.72
C MET A 172 5.19 6.92 -9.43
N VAL A 173 5.76 5.85 -8.85
CA VAL A 173 5.05 4.58 -8.59
C VAL A 173 4.30 4.59 -7.26
N ILE A 174 4.77 5.34 -6.26
CA ILE A 174 4.23 5.33 -4.90
C ILE A 174 2.74 5.68 -4.83
N ILE A 175 2.31 6.77 -5.48
CA ILE A 175 0.91 7.23 -5.40
C ILE A 175 -0.05 6.25 -6.08
N PRO A 176 0.19 5.82 -7.34
CA PRO A 176 -0.64 4.80 -7.98
C PRO A 176 -0.71 3.48 -7.20
N LEU A 177 0.41 3.05 -6.61
CA LEU A 177 0.47 1.82 -5.82
C LEU A 177 -0.40 1.92 -4.56
N LEU A 178 -0.34 3.05 -3.83
CA LEU A 178 -1.21 3.30 -2.66
C LEU A 178 -2.68 3.16 -3.03
N LEU A 179 -3.07 3.81 -4.11
CA LEU A 179 -4.45 3.84 -4.58
C LEU A 179 -4.89 2.46 -5.05
N THR A 180 -4.03 1.70 -5.71
CA THR A 180 -4.32 0.30 -6.11
C THR A 180 -4.64 -0.57 -4.89
N ILE A 181 -3.78 -0.52 -3.86
CA ILE A 181 -3.98 -1.28 -2.61
C ILE A 181 -5.27 -0.85 -1.90
N TYR A 182 -5.51 0.45 -1.82
CA TYR A 182 -6.71 1.00 -1.20
C TYR A 182 -7.99 0.58 -1.95
N LEU A 183 -8.02 0.70 -3.29
CA LEU A 183 -9.19 0.38 -4.11
C LEU A 183 -9.52 -1.13 -4.09
N TYR A 184 -8.53 -1.98 -3.84
CA TYR A 184 -8.77 -3.42 -3.68
C TYR A 184 -9.68 -3.75 -2.48
N SER A 185 -9.71 -2.89 -1.45
CA SER A 185 -10.59 -3.08 -0.28
C SER A 185 -12.07 -3.17 -0.63
N ASP A 186 -12.55 -2.40 -1.62
CA ASP A 186 -13.93 -2.44 -2.10
C ASP A 186 -14.27 -3.80 -2.74
N ILE A 187 -13.32 -4.36 -3.49
CA ILE A 187 -13.45 -5.69 -4.11
C ILE A 187 -13.45 -6.77 -3.02
N PHE A 188 -12.55 -6.64 -2.04
CA PHE A 188 -12.48 -7.57 -0.91
C PHE A 188 -13.79 -7.62 -0.13
N ILE A 189 -14.36 -6.46 0.22
CA ILE A 189 -15.64 -6.38 0.95
C ILE A 189 -16.75 -7.07 0.16
N TYR A 190 -16.90 -6.76 -1.13
CA TYR A 190 -17.91 -7.43 -1.97
C TYR A 190 -17.72 -8.95 -1.99
N ASN A 191 -16.51 -9.43 -2.30
CA ASN A 191 -16.24 -10.86 -2.44
C ASN A 191 -16.46 -11.60 -1.12
N TYR A 192 -16.10 -10.99 0.01
CA TYR A 192 -16.36 -11.54 1.33
C TYR A 192 -17.86 -11.71 1.56
N ILE A 193 -18.65 -10.65 1.39
CA ILE A 193 -20.10 -10.70 1.59
C ILE A 193 -20.77 -11.69 0.63
N ASP A 194 -20.42 -11.67 -0.67
CA ASP A 194 -20.97 -12.57 -1.70
C ASP A 194 -20.73 -14.05 -1.36
N THR A 195 -19.55 -14.37 -0.79
CA THR A 195 -19.21 -15.73 -0.37
C THR A 195 -20.12 -16.26 0.75
N TYR A 196 -20.59 -15.37 1.64
CA TYR A 196 -21.35 -15.74 2.84
C TYR A 196 -22.84 -15.36 2.78
N TYR A 197 -23.30 -14.66 1.73
CA TYR A 197 -24.69 -14.24 1.60
C TYR A 197 -25.66 -15.40 1.32
N ASN A 198 -25.21 -16.46 0.65
CA ASN A 198 -26.01 -17.64 0.29
C ASN A 198 -25.76 -18.87 1.20
N LEU A 199 -25.07 -18.69 2.33
CA LEU A 199 -24.81 -19.74 3.33
C LEU A 199 -25.90 -19.73 4.42
#